data_AF-A0A1F5FHD1-F1
#
_entry.id   AF-A0A1F5FHD1-F1
#
_cell.length_a   1.000
_cell.length_b   1.000
_cell.length_c   1.000
_cell.angle_alpha   90.00
_cell.angle_beta   90.00
_cell.angle_gamma   90.00
#
_symmetry.space_group_name_H-M   'P 1'
#
loop_
_entity.id
_entity.type
_entity.pdbx_description
1 polymer ?
#
loop_
_entity_poly.entity_id
_entity_poly.type
_entity_poly.pdbx_seq_one_letter_code
_entity_poly.pdbx_strand_id
1 'polypeptide(L)'
;MIEGRVEMMRSRRRKQKRRTIAIVVACALAVVAVVLFIWRPWETEENPPDGETLDGESATVSELPQGNEPPDEIALPLRYSVEVWHTPADAERLNDVEYQLSQLGQTEYSAVPIAVLGSGNVNIVYYHGESEELRSFAESLSDLLGFGAPRRVDISLVLGRDIEGVLAAAPDSGSLPEGASGLTAEVLNGSGVAGMASRTAKKLEGFGLTVVDFRNNSSFDCEHTTISCTPDKLEYALALKEALGLPGSVTGIPYDLQVVLGGG
;
A
#
# COMPACT_ATOMS: atom_id res chain seq x y z
N MET A 1 17.49 36.38 48.29
CA MET A 1 16.73 35.14 47.96
C MET A 1 16.20 35.11 46.51
N ILE A 2 16.67 36.00 45.60
CA ILE A 2 16.18 36.08 44.21
C ILE A 2 17.17 35.42 43.22
N GLU A 3 18.49 35.49 43.49
CA GLU A 3 19.52 34.90 42.61
C GLU A 3 19.45 33.38 42.49
N GLY A 4 19.16 32.66 43.58
CA GLY A 4 19.04 31.20 43.55
C GLY A 4 17.89 30.67 42.66
N ARG A 5 16.83 31.45 42.43
CA ARG A 5 15.73 31.09 41.53
C ARG A 5 16.10 31.26 40.05
N VAL A 6 16.91 32.27 39.73
CA VAL A 6 17.38 32.52 38.37
C VAL A 6 18.37 31.44 37.92
N GLU A 7 19.25 31.01 38.84
CA GLU A 7 20.23 29.96 38.56
C GLU A 7 19.59 28.57 38.38
N MET A 8 18.57 28.27 39.18
CA MET A 8 17.76 27.05 39.03
C MET A 8 17.00 27.00 37.68
N MET A 9 16.47 28.13 37.21
CA MET A 9 15.81 28.22 35.90
C MET A 9 16.79 28.07 34.73
N ARG A 10 18.01 28.61 34.83
CA ARG A 10 19.06 28.43 33.81
C ARG A 10 19.55 26.97 33.75
N SER A 11 19.66 26.29 34.89
CA SER A 11 20.02 24.87 34.96
C SER A 11 18.96 23.96 34.32
N ARG A 12 17.67 24.21 34.59
CA ARG A 12 16.56 23.46 33.97
C ARG A 12 16.49 23.64 32.45
N ARG A 13 16.67 24.87 31.95
CA ARG A 13 16.72 25.14 30.50
C ARG A 13 17.90 24.45 29.81
N ARG A 14 19.07 24.37 30.46
CA ARG A 14 20.23 23.62 29.93
C ARG A 14 19.98 22.11 29.89
N LYS A 15 19.35 21.53 30.91
CA LYS A 15 18.94 20.11 30.91
C LYS A 15 17.91 19.80 29.83
N GLN A 16 16.93 20.69 29.63
CA GLN A 16 15.89 20.50 28.61
C GLN A 16 16.48 20.57 27.20
N LYS A 17 17.35 21.55 26.90
CA LYS A 17 18.06 21.63 25.61
C LYS A 17 18.91 20.39 25.33
N ARG A 18 19.62 19.86 26.33
CA ARG A 18 20.43 18.63 26.15
C ARG A 18 19.56 17.41 25.85
N ARG A 19 18.37 17.29 26.45
CA ARG A 19 17.42 16.21 26.14
C ARG A 19 16.86 16.32 24.72
N THR A 20 16.49 17.51 24.28
CA THR A 20 15.98 17.73 22.91
C THR A 20 17.06 17.40 21.87
N ILE A 21 18.31 17.85 22.10
CA ILE A 21 19.43 17.52 21.20
C ILE A 21 19.71 16.01 21.18
N ALA A 22 19.69 15.34 22.34
CA ALA A 22 19.90 13.88 22.40
C ALA A 22 18.82 13.10 21.64
N ILE A 23 17.55 13.52 21.72
CA ILE A 23 16.45 12.89 20.98
C ILE A 23 16.62 13.11 19.47
N VAL A 24 16.95 14.32 19.03
CA VAL A 24 17.16 14.62 17.62
C VAL A 24 18.35 13.83 17.05
N VAL A 25 19.44 13.71 17.80
CA VAL A 25 20.61 12.91 17.39
C VAL A 25 20.29 11.42 17.34
N ALA A 26 19.53 10.90 18.31
CA ALA A 26 19.10 9.50 18.30
C ALA A 26 18.17 9.19 17.11
N CYS A 27 17.22 10.07 16.80
CA CYS A 27 16.36 9.93 15.62
C CYS A 27 17.16 10.02 14.31
N ALA A 28 18.12 10.94 14.22
CA ALA A 28 18.98 11.05 13.03
C ALA A 28 19.85 9.80 12.83
N LEU A 29 20.42 9.23 13.90
CA LEU A 29 21.19 7.98 13.83
C LEU A 29 20.31 6.78 13.44
N ALA A 30 19.06 6.73 13.92
CA ALA A 30 18.12 5.67 13.53
C ALA A 30 17.74 5.77 12.05
N VAL A 31 17.50 6.98 11.52
CA VAL A 31 17.23 7.18 10.09
C VAL A 31 18.45 6.81 9.24
N VAL A 32 19.67 7.20 9.65
CA VAL A 32 20.90 6.80 8.95
C VAL A 32 21.12 5.29 8.97
N ALA A 33 20.84 4.62 10.09
CA ALA A 33 20.94 3.16 10.17
C ALA A 33 19.92 2.44 9.27
N VAL A 34 18.69 2.95 9.18
CA VAL A 34 17.66 2.41 8.26
C VAL A 34 18.04 2.64 6.81
N VAL A 35 18.56 3.83 6.46
CA VAL A 35 19.05 4.11 5.10
C VAL A 35 20.23 3.21 4.74
N LEU A 36 21.20 3.02 5.66
CA LEU A 36 22.34 2.10 5.43
C LEU A 36 21.94 0.62 5.37
N PHE A 37 20.84 0.24 6.01
CA PHE A 37 20.31 -1.12 5.95
C PHE A 37 19.58 -1.40 4.62
N ILE A 38 18.85 -0.39 4.09
CA ILE A 38 18.18 -0.45 2.78
C ILE A 38 19.20 -0.36 1.62
N TRP A 39 20.34 0.28 1.84
CA TRP A 39 21.41 0.49 0.86
C TRP A 39 22.64 -0.41 1.09
N ARG A 40 22.46 -1.64 1.59
CA ARG A 40 23.51 -2.66 1.44
C ARG A 40 23.39 -3.27 0.04
N PRO A 41 24.29 -2.95 -0.91
CA PRO A 41 24.42 -3.78 -2.10
C PRO A 41 24.83 -5.18 -1.61
N TRP A 42 24.22 -6.20 -2.21
CA TRP A 42 24.64 -7.59 -2.03
C TRP A 42 26.17 -7.66 -2.10
N GLU A 43 26.82 -8.17 -1.06
CA GLU A 43 28.21 -8.56 -1.16
C GLU A 43 28.20 -9.86 -1.97
N THR A 44 28.72 -9.77 -3.19
CA THR A 44 29.08 -10.91 -4.03
C THR A 44 29.94 -11.87 -3.21
N GLU A 45 29.49 -13.12 -3.14
CA GLU A 45 30.25 -14.26 -2.66
C GLU A 45 31.69 -14.22 -3.18
N GLU A 46 32.62 -14.37 -2.25
CA GLU A 46 34.05 -14.53 -2.52
C GLU A 46 34.25 -15.77 -3.40
N ASN A 47 34.82 -15.57 -4.59
CA ASN A 47 35.42 -16.66 -5.35
C ASN A 47 36.57 -17.28 -4.52
N PRO A 48 36.61 -18.60 -4.32
CA PRO A 48 37.79 -19.24 -3.78
C PRO A 48 38.92 -19.27 -4.84
N PRO A 49 40.20 -19.29 -4.43
CA PRO A 49 41.30 -19.35 -5.37
C PRO A 49 41.43 -20.76 -5.95
N ASP A 50 41.44 -20.85 -7.28
CA ASP A 50 41.81 -22.07 -8.00
C ASP A 50 43.26 -22.45 -7.65
N GLY A 51 43.40 -23.64 -7.06
CA GLY A 51 44.67 -24.24 -6.69
C GLY A 51 44.55 -25.74 -6.57
N GLU A 52 44.87 -26.42 -7.67
CA GLU A 52 45.35 -27.80 -7.78
C GLU A 52 44.37 -28.99 -7.62
N THR A 53 44.50 -29.85 -8.64
CA THR A 53 43.98 -31.21 -8.86
C THR A 53 44.25 -32.17 -7.71
N LEU A 54 43.35 -33.15 -7.47
CA LEU A 54 43.68 -34.54 -7.13
C LEU A 54 42.41 -35.44 -7.24
N ASP A 55 42.47 -36.40 -8.18
CA ASP A 55 42.08 -37.81 -8.15
C ASP A 55 40.85 -38.32 -7.36
N GLY A 56 40.01 -39.11 -8.06
CA GLY A 56 39.50 -40.36 -7.48
C GLY A 56 37.99 -40.47 -7.15
N GLU A 57 37.28 -41.13 -8.06
CA GLU A 57 36.34 -42.23 -7.77
C GLU A 57 34.99 -41.96 -7.05
N SER A 58 33.93 -41.99 -7.88
CA SER A 58 32.64 -42.69 -7.71
C SER A 58 31.71 -42.34 -6.52
N ALA A 59 30.59 -41.67 -6.84
CA ALA A 59 29.30 -41.94 -6.22
C ALA A 59 28.13 -41.42 -7.08
N THR A 60 27.42 -42.37 -7.70
CA THR A 60 25.99 -42.35 -8.08
C THR A 60 25.38 -41.04 -8.58
N VAL A 61 25.25 -40.96 -9.91
CA VAL A 61 24.29 -40.12 -10.62
C VAL A 61 22.87 -40.49 -10.19
N SER A 62 22.23 -39.63 -9.39
CA SER A 62 20.77 -39.53 -9.37
C SER A 62 20.39 -38.62 -10.53
N GLU A 63 19.89 -39.24 -11.61
CA GLU A 63 19.25 -38.51 -12.71
C GLU A 63 18.05 -37.75 -12.14
N LEU A 64 18.16 -36.42 -12.07
CA LEU A 64 16.99 -35.54 -12.01
C LEU A 64 16.22 -35.73 -13.32
N PRO A 65 14.87 -35.84 -13.29
CA PRO A 65 14.10 -35.96 -14.52
C PRO A 65 14.34 -34.73 -15.40
N GLN A 66 14.98 -34.95 -16.55
CA GLN A 66 14.94 -33.99 -17.65
C GLN A 66 13.48 -33.81 -18.07
N GLY A 67 12.91 -32.68 -17.68
CA GLY A 67 11.53 -32.35 -17.93
C GLY A 67 11.33 -30.85 -17.80
N ASN A 68 11.45 -30.18 -18.95
CA ASN A 68 11.11 -28.79 -19.25
C ASN A 68 12.13 -27.74 -18.75
N GLU A 69 13.08 -27.41 -19.62
CA GLU A 69 13.56 -26.03 -19.70
C GLU A 69 12.31 -25.12 -19.76
N PRO A 70 12.23 -24.05 -18.94
CA PRO A 70 11.18 -23.06 -19.11
C PRO A 70 11.30 -22.53 -20.55
N PRO A 71 10.21 -22.48 -21.33
CA PRO A 71 10.29 -22.03 -22.71
C PRO A 71 10.84 -20.60 -22.74
N ASP A 72 11.64 -20.31 -23.76
CA ASP A 72 12.24 -19.02 -24.07
C ASP A 72 11.35 -17.85 -23.61
N GLU A 73 11.96 -16.92 -22.88
CA GLU A 73 11.42 -15.63 -22.43
C GLU A 73 10.59 -14.95 -23.53
N ILE A 74 9.31 -15.31 -23.61
CA ILE A 74 8.29 -14.43 -24.16
C ILE A 74 8.09 -13.43 -23.04
N ALA A 75 8.75 -12.28 -23.14
CA ALA A 75 8.35 -11.11 -22.39
C ALA A 75 6.88 -10.83 -22.76
N LEU A 76 5.97 -11.39 -21.97
CA LEU A 76 4.55 -11.14 -22.11
C LEU A 76 4.37 -9.63 -21.94
N PRO A 77 3.56 -8.97 -22.78
CA PRO A 77 3.36 -7.54 -22.64
C PRO A 77 2.87 -7.27 -21.21
N LEU A 78 3.37 -6.19 -20.61
CA LEU A 78 2.79 -5.60 -19.41
C LEU A 78 1.30 -5.41 -19.66
N ARG A 79 0.48 -6.33 -19.14
CA ARG A 79 -0.96 -6.30 -19.40
C ARG A 79 -1.62 -5.26 -18.52
N TYR A 80 -1.22 -5.21 -17.26
CA TYR A 80 -1.83 -4.35 -16.25
C TYR A 80 -0.77 -3.75 -15.33
N SER A 81 -1.08 -2.60 -14.75
CA SER A 81 -0.29 -1.98 -13.69
C SER A 81 -0.77 -2.49 -12.33
N VAL A 82 0.12 -3.10 -11.55
CA VAL A 82 -0.23 -3.78 -10.28
C VAL A 82 0.49 -3.14 -9.10
N GLU A 83 -0.25 -2.80 -8.05
CA GLU A 83 0.30 -2.47 -6.74
C GLU A 83 0.07 -3.62 -5.75
N VAL A 84 1.10 -3.99 -4.98
CA VAL A 84 1.02 -4.99 -3.91
C VAL A 84 1.25 -4.32 -2.57
N TRP A 85 0.19 -4.19 -1.81
CA TRP A 85 0.17 -3.56 -0.49
C TRP A 85 0.40 -4.63 0.58
N HIS A 86 1.44 -4.48 1.38
CA HIS A 86 1.83 -5.53 2.33
C HIS A 86 2.33 -4.97 3.66
N THR A 87 2.08 -5.69 4.75
CA THR A 87 2.74 -5.35 6.02
C THR A 87 4.16 -5.93 6.05
N PRO A 88 5.04 -5.45 6.95
CA PRO A 88 6.35 -6.08 7.16
C PRO A 88 6.26 -7.56 7.56
N ALA A 89 5.13 -8.00 8.15
CA ALA A 89 4.92 -9.39 8.55
C ALA A 89 4.57 -10.32 7.37
N ASP A 90 4.16 -9.76 6.22
CA ASP A 90 3.72 -10.52 5.05
C ASP A 90 4.86 -10.81 4.05
N ALA A 91 6.13 -10.73 4.47
CA ALA A 91 7.27 -10.89 3.56
C ALA A 91 7.29 -12.24 2.82
N GLU A 92 6.89 -13.32 3.48
CA GLU A 92 6.78 -14.65 2.84
C GLU A 92 5.65 -14.67 1.78
N ARG A 93 4.49 -14.08 2.11
CA ARG A 93 3.37 -13.96 1.18
C ARG A 93 3.65 -13.04 0.01
N LEU A 94 4.51 -12.02 0.20
CA LEU A 94 4.94 -11.15 -0.88
C LEU A 94 5.66 -11.97 -1.96
N ASN A 95 6.58 -12.87 -1.56
CA ASN A 95 7.26 -13.77 -2.51
C ASN A 95 6.26 -14.69 -3.24
N ASP A 96 5.24 -15.18 -2.56
CA ASP A 96 4.18 -15.98 -3.19
C ASP A 96 3.41 -15.15 -4.23
N VAL A 97 3.05 -13.90 -3.92
CA VAL A 97 2.38 -13.00 -4.87
C VAL A 97 3.27 -12.73 -6.08
N GLU A 98 4.55 -12.42 -5.86
CA GLU A 98 5.52 -12.22 -6.94
C GLU A 98 5.61 -13.43 -7.86
N TYR A 99 5.70 -14.62 -7.27
CA TYR A 99 5.72 -15.86 -8.03
C TYR A 99 4.43 -16.03 -8.85
N GLN A 100 3.24 -15.86 -8.26
CA GLN A 100 1.99 -16.02 -9.01
C GLN A 100 1.81 -14.96 -10.10
N LEU A 101 2.19 -13.70 -9.85
CA LEU A 101 2.20 -12.65 -10.87
C LEU A 101 3.10 -13.04 -12.06
N SER A 102 4.29 -13.59 -11.78
CA SER A 102 5.18 -14.08 -12.83
C SER A 102 4.57 -15.20 -13.67
N GLN A 103 3.82 -16.13 -13.04
CA GLN A 103 3.13 -17.22 -13.75
C GLN A 103 2.02 -16.70 -14.67
N LEU A 104 1.41 -15.56 -14.33
CA LEU A 104 0.42 -14.87 -15.16
C LEU A 104 1.05 -13.94 -16.22
N GLY A 105 2.37 -13.88 -16.30
CA GLY A 105 3.09 -13.00 -17.22
C GLY A 105 3.18 -11.54 -16.77
N GLN A 106 2.87 -11.26 -15.50
CA GLN A 106 2.99 -9.94 -14.91
C GLN A 106 4.36 -9.82 -14.23
N THR A 107 5.31 -9.19 -14.92
CA THR A 107 6.70 -9.09 -14.46
C THR A 107 7.02 -7.79 -13.75
N GLU A 108 6.20 -6.74 -13.90
CA GLU A 108 6.35 -5.49 -13.16
C GLU A 108 5.18 -5.28 -12.20
N TYR A 109 5.49 -4.88 -10.98
CA TYR A 109 4.53 -4.44 -9.99
C TYR A 109 5.23 -3.49 -9.02
N SER A 110 4.46 -2.72 -8.26
CA SER A 110 4.99 -1.86 -7.20
C SER A 110 4.65 -2.41 -5.83
N ALA A 111 5.65 -2.73 -5.01
CA ALA A 111 5.45 -3.10 -3.61
C ALA A 111 5.25 -1.84 -2.76
N VAL A 112 4.12 -1.77 -2.04
CA VAL A 112 3.74 -0.65 -1.17
C VAL A 112 3.71 -1.14 0.28
N PRO A 113 4.72 -0.79 1.09
CA PRO A 113 4.70 -1.16 2.51
C PRO A 113 3.62 -0.38 3.24
N ILE A 114 2.81 -1.06 4.04
CA ILE A 114 1.77 -0.45 4.86
C ILE A 114 1.96 -0.78 6.33
N ALA A 115 1.71 0.21 7.19
CA ALA A 115 2.01 0.12 8.61
C ALA A 115 1.08 -0.87 9.35
N VAL A 116 -0.24 -0.80 9.12
CA VAL A 116 -1.25 -1.65 9.78
C VAL A 116 -2.55 -1.62 8.96
N LEU A 117 -3.03 -2.77 8.50
CA LEU A 117 -4.41 -2.90 8.03
C LEU A 117 -5.37 -2.92 9.22
N GLY A 118 -6.58 -2.38 9.04
CA GLY A 118 -7.64 -2.49 10.04
C GLY A 118 -7.87 -3.93 10.48
N SER A 119 -8.61 -4.14 11.57
CA SER A 119 -8.70 -5.38 12.36
C SER A 119 -9.28 -6.64 11.68
N GLY A 120 -8.90 -6.96 10.46
CA GLY A 120 -9.24 -8.19 9.76
C GLY A 120 -8.03 -8.76 9.00
N ASN A 121 -8.04 -10.07 8.78
CA ASN A 121 -7.18 -10.68 7.77
C ASN A 121 -7.73 -10.25 6.41
N VAL A 122 -7.10 -9.24 5.78
CA VAL A 122 -7.54 -8.69 4.50
C VAL A 122 -6.57 -9.15 3.43
N ASN A 123 -6.78 -10.38 2.95
CA ASN A 123 -6.14 -10.89 1.74
C ASN A 123 -7.14 -10.76 0.60
N ILE A 124 -6.94 -9.80 -0.28
CA ILE A 124 -7.91 -9.45 -1.31
C ILE A 124 -7.26 -8.81 -2.53
N VAL A 125 -7.88 -9.01 -3.69
CA VAL A 125 -7.54 -8.33 -4.94
C VAL A 125 -8.63 -7.31 -5.27
N TYR A 126 -8.22 -6.06 -5.48
CA TYR A 126 -9.04 -5.01 -6.05
C TYR A 126 -8.68 -4.79 -7.52
N TYR A 127 -9.67 -4.45 -8.33
CA TYR A 127 -9.46 -4.05 -9.72
C TYR A 127 -10.23 -2.78 -10.06
N HIS A 128 -9.66 -1.99 -10.95
CA HIS A 128 -10.15 -0.65 -11.31
C HIS A 128 -10.59 -0.61 -12.77
N GLY A 129 -11.90 -0.61 -12.99
CA GLY A 129 -12.51 -0.49 -14.32
C GLY A 129 -13.58 -1.56 -14.59
N GLU A 130 -14.11 -1.53 -15.81
CA GLU A 130 -15.21 -2.40 -16.27
C GLU A 130 -14.76 -3.47 -17.28
N SER A 131 -13.45 -3.59 -17.55
CA SER A 131 -12.94 -4.58 -18.48
C SER A 131 -13.19 -6.00 -17.98
N GLU A 132 -13.89 -6.81 -18.77
CA GLU A 132 -14.09 -8.23 -18.48
C GLU A 132 -12.77 -9.01 -18.46
N GLU A 133 -11.80 -8.59 -19.28
CA GLU A 133 -10.45 -9.18 -19.26
C GLU A 133 -9.75 -8.89 -17.92
N LEU A 134 -9.82 -7.64 -17.44
CA LEU A 134 -9.24 -7.25 -16.16
C LEU A 134 -9.90 -8.00 -15.00
N ARG A 135 -11.23 -8.15 -15.03
CA ARG A 135 -11.98 -8.94 -14.03
C ARG A 135 -11.51 -10.40 -14.04
N SER A 136 -11.43 -11.03 -15.21
CA SER A 136 -11.00 -12.43 -15.36
C SER A 136 -9.56 -12.63 -14.88
N PHE A 137 -8.68 -11.66 -15.14
CA PHE A 137 -7.32 -11.66 -14.59
C PHE A 137 -7.33 -11.57 -13.06
N ALA A 138 -8.12 -10.65 -12.48
CA ALA A 138 -8.24 -10.48 -11.04
C ALA A 138 -8.79 -11.75 -10.35
N GLU A 139 -9.75 -12.43 -10.99
CA GLU A 139 -10.31 -13.71 -10.54
C GLU A 139 -9.23 -14.80 -10.55
N SER A 140 -8.51 -14.95 -11.66
CA SER A 140 -7.41 -15.93 -11.78
C SER A 140 -6.32 -15.70 -10.74
N LEU A 141 -5.93 -14.44 -10.52
CA LEU A 141 -4.95 -14.09 -9.49
C LEU A 141 -5.48 -14.38 -8.08
N SER A 142 -6.74 -14.06 -7.79
CA SER A 142 -7.36 -14.35 -6.49
C SER A 142 -7.39 -15.85 -6.21
N ASP A 143 -7.75 -16.66 -7.21
CA ASP A 143 -7.81 -18.12 -7.08
C ASP A 143 -6.43 -18.73 -6.84
N LEU A 144 -5.40 -18.27 -7.56
CA LEU A 144 -4.00 -18.72 -7.38
C LEU A 144 -3.46 -18.38 -5.99
N LEU A 145 -3.85 -17.22 -5.45
CA LEU A 145 -3.46 -16.79 -4.11
C LEU A 145 -4.32 -17.40 -2.99
N GLY A 146 -5.41 -18.08 -3.34
CA GLY A 146 -6.39 -18.60 -2.38
C GLY A 146 -7.16 -17.50 -1.66
N PHE A 147 -7.36 -16.34 -2.30
CA PHE A 147 -8.07 -15.19 -1.74
C PHE A 147 -9.57 -15.31 -2.00
N GLY A 148 -10.36 -14.44 -1.35
CA GLY A 148 -11.77 -14.30 -1.69
C GLY A 148 -11.95 -13.66 -3.08
N ALA A 149 -13.20 -13.68 -3.58
CA ALA A 149 -13.53 -13.05 -4.85
C ALA A 149 -13.04 -11.59 -4.93
N PRO A 150 -12.46 -11.18 -6.07
CA PRO A 150 -11.93 -9.83 -6.23
C PRO A 150 -13.03 -8.78 -6.17
N ARG A 151 -12.69 -7.55 -5.79
CA ARG A 151 -13.65 -6.45 -5.66
C ARG A 151 -13.34 -5.34 -6.66
N ARG A 152 -14.37 -4.88 -7.36
CA ARG A 152 -14.29 -3.66 -8.18
C ARG A 152 -14.16 -2.44 -7.28
N VAL A 153 -13.33 -1.49 -7.67
CA VAL A 153 -13.23 -0.16 -7.06
C VAL A 153 -13.24 0.89 -8.17
N ASP A 154 -14.31 1.68 -8.23
CA ASP A 154 -14.47 2.78 -9.19
C ASP A 154 -13.85 4.09 -8.67
N ILE A 155 -13.87 4.28 -7.34
CA ILE A 155 -13.38 5.48 -6.65
C ILE A 155 -12.59 5.09 -5.39
N SER A 156 -11.37 5.61 -5.24
CA SER A 156 -10.54 5.48 -4.05
C SER A 156 -10.38 6.84 -3.37
N LEU A 157 -10.66 6.91 -2.07
CA LEU A 157 -10.52 8.13 -1.28
C LEU A 157 -9.38 7.98 -0.28
N VAL A 158 -8.29 8.71 -0.47
CA VAL A 158 -7.23 8.86 0.54
C VAL A 158 -7.51 10.11 1.36
N LEU A 159 -7.84 9.93 2.64
CA LEU A 159 -8.21 11.03 3.52
C LEU A 159 -6.96 11.70 4.11
N GLY A 160 -6.77 12.99 3.84
CA GLY A 160 -5.68 13.79 4.41
C GLY A 160 -6.06 14.44 5.74
N ARG A 161 -5.12 15.14 6.36
CA ARG A 161 -5.35 15.89 7.61
C ARG A 161 -6.29 17.08 7.43
N ASP A 162 -6.45 17.56 6.19
CA ASP A 162 -7.40 18.60 5.82
C ASP A 162 -8.87 18.18 5.88
N ILE A 163 -9.17 16.88 6.03
CA ILE A 163 -10.54 16.36 6.09
C ILE A 163 -11.26 16.68 7.40
N GLU A 164 -10.50 16.92 8.47
CA GLU A 164 -11.07 17.11 9.81
C GLU A 164 -11.83 18.45 9.87
N GLY A 165 -13.07 18.40 10.37
CA GLY A 165 -14.00 19.54 10.33
C GLY A 165 -14.82 19.63 9.04
N VAL A 166 -14.22 19.36 7.87
CA VAL A 166 -14.97 19.29 6.60
C VAL A 166 -15.99 18.15 6.65
N LEU A 167 -15.54 16.95 7.01
CA LEU A 167 -16.42 15.79 7.07
C LEU A 167 -17.55 15.98 8.10
N ALA A 168 -17.30 16.71 9.19
CA ALA A 168 -18.30 16.99 10.20
C ALA A 168 -19.40 17.96 9.70
N ALA A 169 -19.05 18.86 8.77
CA ALA A 169 -19.99 19.79 8.15
C ALA A 169 -20.69 19.21 6.91
N ALA A 170 -20.11 18.18 6.30
CA ALA A 170 -20.69 17.51 5.14
C ALA A 170 -22.06 16.91 5.47
N PRO A 171 -23.02 16.92 4.54
CA PRO A 171 -24.31 16.26 4.72
C PRO A 171 -24.13 14.74 4.93
N ASP A 172 -25.10 14.10 5.59
CA ASP A 172 -25.10 12.65 5.81
C ASP A 172 -25.62 11.87 4.60
N SER A 173 -26.36 12.53 3.71
CA SER A 173 -26.93 11.94 2.50
C SER A 173 -27.16 13.02 1.45
N GLY A 174 -27.23 12.61 0.18
CA GLY A 174 -27.58 13.51 -0.92
C GLY A 174 -27.78 12.73 -2.22
N SER A 175 -27.94 13.46 -3.31
CA SER A 175 -28.05 12.90 -4.65
C SER A 175 -26.79 13.19 -5.46
N LEU A 176 -26.28 12.16 -6.12
CA LEU A 176 -25.26 12.29 -7.16
C LEU A 176 -25.92 12.20 -8.55
N PRO A 177 -25.17 12.49 -9.63
CA PRO A 177 -25.64 12.27 -10.99
C PRO A 177 -26.19 10.86 -11.19
N GLU A 178 -27.14 10.72 -12.11
CA GLU A 178 -27.73 9.43 -12.46
C GLU A 178 -26.62 8.42 -12.85
N GLY A 179 -26.71 7.19 -12.36
CA GLY A 179 -25.68 6.16 -12.55
C GLY A 179 -24.70 6.01 -11.38
N ALA A 180 -24.67 6.95 -10.43
CA ALA A 180 -23.77 6.89 -9.27
C ALA A 180 -24.05 5.71 -8.32
N SER A 181 -25.29 5.20 -8.27
CA SER A 181 -25.68 4.13 -7.34
C SER A 181 -25.04 2.77 -7.64
N GLY A 182 -24.50 2.59 -8.85
CA GLY A 182 -23.74 1.39 -9.22
C GLY A 182 -22.25 1.48 -8.92
N LEU A 183 -21.77 2.62 -8.39
CA LEU A 183 -20.35 2.84 -8.15
C LEU A 183 -19.89 2.22 -6.85
N THR A 184 -18.69 1.68 -6.91
CA THR A 184 -17.96 1.07 -5.79
C THR A 184 -16.86 2.00 -5.31
N ALA A 185 -16.69 2.10 -4.00
CA ALA A 185 -15.67 2.95 -3.41
C ALA A 185 -14.86 2.25 -2.32
N GLU A 186 -13.59 2.62 -2.21
CA GLU A 186 -12.78 2.33 -1.03
C GLU A 186 -12.39 3.63 -0.31
N VAL A 187 -12.16 3.52 1.00
CA VAL A 187 -11.78 4.66 1.84
C VAL A 187 -10.53 4.35 2.65
N LEU A 188 -9.46 5.10 2.40
CA LEU A 188 -8.14 4.94 3.00
C LEU A 188 -7.86 6.08 3.98
N ASN A 189 -7.69 5.76 5.26
CA ASN A 189 -7.39 6.75 6.28
C ASN A 189 -5.90 7.11 6.25
N GLY A 190 -5.56 8.24 5.62
CA GLY A 190 -4.23 8.83 5.67
C GLY A 190 -4.09 10.00 6.65
N SER A 191 -5.14 10.32 7.41
CA SER A 191 -5.20 11.52 8.27
C SER A 191 -4.59 11.31 9.66
N GLY A 192 -4.43 10.05 10.06
CA GLY A 192 -4.07 9.67 11.43
C GLY A 192 -5.23 9.78 12.44
N VAL A 193 -6.42 10.22 12.02
CA VAL A 193 -7.58 10.37 12.91
C VAL A 193 -8.37 9.05 12.99
N ALA A 194 -8.53 8.53 14.21
CA ALA A 194 -9.24 7.26 14.44
C ALA A 194 -10.69 7.29 13.93
N GLY A 195 -11.08 6.22 13.23
CA GLY A 195 -12.43 6.03 12.69
C GLY A 195 -12.79 6.95 11.52
N MET A 196 -11.86 7.74 10.98
CA MET A 196 -12.15 8.68 9.90
C MET A 196 -12.65 7.96 8.64
N ALA A 197 -11.96 6.89 8.20
CA ALA A 197 -12.39 6.12 7.04
C ALA A 197 -13.80 5.52 7.20
N SER A 198 -14.12 4.94 8.37
CA SER A 198 -15.46 4.39 8.63
C SER A 198 -16.56 5.47 8.64
N ARG A 199 -16.27 6.68 9.17
CA ARG A 199 -17.23 7.79 9.13
C ARG A 199 -17.46 8.29 7.70
N THR A 200 -16.39 8.41 6.90
CA THR A 200 -16.51 8.78 5.50
C THR A 200 -17.26 7.72 4.72
N ALA A 201 -16.97 6.43 4.93
CA ALA A 201 -17.67 5.32 4.30
C ALA A 201 -19.20 5.42 4.49
N LYS A 202 -19.67 5.65 5.71
CA LYS A 202 -21.10 5.84 6.00
C LYS A 202 -21.73 7.01 5.24
N LYS A 203 -20.97 8.09 5.03
CA LYS A 203 -21.44 9.22 4.21
C LYS A 203 -21.54 8.82 2.74
N LEU A 204 -20.52 8.14 2.19
CA LEU A 204 -20.56 7.64 0.81
C LEU A 204 -21.78 6.74 0.56
N GLU A 205 -22.09 5.85 1.51
CA GLU A 205 -23.30 5.02 1.47
C GLU A 205 -24.58 5.87 1.46
N GLY A 206 -24.63 6.96 2.24
CA GLY A 206 -25.72 7.94 2.22
C GLY A 206 -25.88 8.70 0.89
N PHE A 207 -24.86 8.69 0.03
CA PHE A 207 -24.90 9.22 -1.35
C PHE A 207 -25.21 8.14 -2.40
N GLY A 208 -25.46 6.90 -1.95
CA GLY A 208 -25.83 5.78 -2.81
C GLY A 208 -24.66 4.97 -3.36
N LEU A 209 -23.41 5.26 -2.98
CA LEU A 209 -22.26 4.43 -3.37
C LEU A 209 -22.22 3.15 -2.54
N THR A 210 -21.64 2.10 -3.12
CA THR A 210 -21.30 0.87 -2.38
C THR A 210 -19.87 0.97 -1.88
N VAL A 211 -19.65 1.07 -0.56
CA VAL A 211 -18.29 1.04 -0.01
C VAL A 211 -17.84 -0.41 0.12
N VAL A 212 -16.86 -0.79 -0.69
CA VAL A 212 -16.32 -2.16 -0.73
C VAL A 212 -15.18 -2.37 0.25
N ASP A 213 -14.50 -1.31 0.69
CA ASP A 213 -13.50 -1.41 1.75
C ASP A 213 -13.28 -0.06 2.46
N PHE A 214 -12.84 -0.14 3.72
CA PHE A 214 -12.31 1.01 4.43
C PHE A 214 -11.18 0.57 5.37
N ARG A 215 -10.00 1.19 5.23
CA ARG A 215 -8.79 0.78 5.94
C ARG A 215 -7.87 1.97 6.19
N ASN A 216 -6.71 1.71 6.78
CA ASN A 216 -5.65 2.72 6.87
C ASN A 216 -4.90 2.81 5.53
N ASN A 217 -4.44 4.01 5.20
CA ASN A 217 -3.52 4.20 4.09
C ASN A 217 -2.10 3.71 4.48
N SER A 218 -1.20 3.62 3.50
CA SER A 218 0.22 3.32 3.71
C SER A 218 0.93 4.35 4.62
N SER A 219 0.43 5.59 4.64
CA SER A 219 0.89 6.70 5.48
C SER A 219 -0.26 7.30 6.28
N PHE A 220 0.00 7.67 7.53
CA PHE A 220 -0.94 8.39 8.42
C PHE A 220 -0.75 9.91 8.43
N ASP A 221 0.16 10.40 7.59
CA ASP A 221 0.60 11.79 7.56
C ASP A 221 0.27 12.47 6.22
N CYS A 222 -0.76 12.00 5.51
CA CYS A 222 -1.22 12.63 4.28
C CYS A 222 -1.72 14.04 4.57
N GLU A 223 -1.10 15.05 3.96
CA GLU A 223 -1.51 16.44 4.16
C GLU A 223 -2.87 16.74 3.52
N HIS A 224 -3.07 16.19 2.31
CA HIS A 224 -4.23 16.49 1.47
C HIS A 224 -5.09 15.27 1.18
N THR A 225 -6.40 15.47 1.23
CA THR A 225 -7.37 14.50 0.77
C THR A 225 -7.28 14.36 -0.74
N THR A 226 -7.28 13.12 -1.25
CA THR A 226 -7.24 12.84 -2.68
C THR A 226 -8.36 11.88 -3.04
N ILE A 227 -9.02 12.15 -4.16
CA ILE A 227 -10.01 11.25 -4.75
C ILE A 227 -9.42 10.75 -6.06
N SER A 228 -9.22 9.45 -6.17
CA SER A 228 -8.76 8.82 -7.40
C SER A 228 -9.90 8.02 -8.02
N CYS A 229 -10.08 8.09 -9.33
CA CYS A 229 -11.15 7.36 -10.02
C CYS A 229 -10.68 6.82 -11.37
N THR A 230 -11.40 5.84 -11.91
CA THR A 230 -11.20 5.44 -13.30
C THR A 230 -11.60 6.60 -14.25
N PRO A 231 -11.04 6.68 -15.47
CA PRO A 231 -11.25 7.82 -16.35
C PRO A 231 -12.71 8.12 -16.67
N ASP A 232 -13.53 7.08 -16.81
CA ASP A 232 -14.96 7.15 -17.10
C ASP A 232 -15.82 7.58 -15.90
N LYS A 233 -15.24 7.68 -14.70
CA LYS A 233 -15.93 8.04 -13.47
C LYS A 233 -15.58 9.44 -12.94
N LEU A 234 -14.82 10.22 -13.71
CA LEU A 234 -14.36 11.56 -13.33
C LEU A 234 -15.51 12.50 -12.93
N GLU A 235 -16.61 12.48 -13.68
CA GLU A 235 -17.79 13.32 -13.39
C GLU A 235 -18.36 13.01 -12.00
N TYR A 236 -18.49 11.74 -11.65
CA TYR A 236 -19.00 11.31 -10.34
C TYR A 236 -18.02 11.65 -9.20
N ALA A 237 -16.71 11.51 -9.43
CA ALA A 237 -15.70 11.88 -8.45
C ALA A 237 -15.70 13.40 -8.16
N LEU A 238 -15.89 14.23 -9.19
CA LEU A 238 -16.04 15.68 -9.05
C LEU A 238 -17.34 16.05 -8.33
N ALA A 239 -18.46 15.42 -8.70
CA ALA A 239 -19.75 15.64 -8.03
C ALA A 239 -19.70 15.23 -6.55
N LEU A 240 -19.05 14.10 -6.24
CA LEU A 240 -18.85 13.63 -4.87
C LEU A 240 -18.00 14.62 -4.06
N LYS A 241 -16.90 15.12 -4.65
CA LYS A 241 -16.06 16.13 -4.04
C LYS A 241 -16.85 17.38 -3.67
N GLU A 242 -17.66 17.89 -4.60
CA GLU A 242 -18.50 19.06 -4.39
C GLU A 242 -19.55 18.80 -3.30
N ALA A 243 -20.26 17.68 -3.38
CA ALA A 243 -21.35 17.35 -2.47
C ALA A 243 -20.90 17.17 -1.01
N LEU A 244 -19.72 16.61 -0.81
CA LEU A 244 -19.11 16.43 0.52
C LEU A 244 -18.23 17.61 0.94
N GLY A 245 -18.06 18.62 0.08
CA GLY A 245 -17.16 19.75 0.31
C GLY A 245 -15.70 19.35 0.50
N LEU A 246 -15.28 18.22 -0.06
CA LEU A 246 -13.96 17.63 0.20
C LEU A 246 -12.84 18.54 -0.28
N PRO A 247 -11.80 18.77 0.55
CA PRO A 247 -10.60 19.45 0.11
C PRO A 247 -9.78 18.55 -0.83
N GLY A 248 -8.85 19.18 -1.56
CA GLY A 248 -7.86 18.46 -2.35
C GLY A 248 -8.21 18.26 -3.83
N SER A 249 -7.69 17.21 -4.46
CA SER A 249 -7.73 17.01 -5.92
C SER A 249 -8.45 15.71 -6.31
N VAL A 250 -8.94 15.71 -7.56
CA VAL A 250 -9.41 14.50 -8.23
C VAL A 250 -8.35 14.08 -9.25
N THR A 251 -7.93 12.83 -9.21
CA THR A 251 -6.88 12.27 -10.08
C THR A 251 -7.32 10.94 -10.69
N GLY A 252 -6.60 10.46 -11.70
CA GLY A 252 -6.75 9.09 -12.18
C GLY A 252 -6.13 8.10 -11.20
N ILE A 253 -6.69 6.89 -11.12
CA ILE A 253 -6.03 5.77 -10.43
C ILE A 253 -4.80 5.37 -11.26
N PRO A 254 -3.59 5.29 -10.67
CA PRO A 254 -2.36 5.04 -11.40
C PRO A 254 -2.08 3.55 -11.64
N TYR A 255 -2.97 2.67 -11.20
CA TYR A 255 -2.87 1.23 -11.33
C TYR A 255 -4.21 0.59 -11.70
N ASP A 256 -4.15 -0.56 -12.36
CA ASP A 256 -5.32 -1.35 -12.74
C ASP A 256 -5.74 -2.32 -11.64
N LEU A 257 -4.77 -2.81 -10.85
CA LEU A 257 -4.95 -3.80 -9.80
C LEU A 257 -4.24 -3.42 -8.52
N GLN A 258 -4.85 -3.77 -7.40
CA GLN A 258 -4.26 -3.66 -6.09
C GLN A 258 -4.44 -4.98 -5.34
N VAL A 259 -3.34 -5.62 -4.97
CA VAL A 259 -3.31 -6.78 -4.10
C VAL A 259 -3.05 -6.29 -2.69
N VAL A 260 -3.93 -6.58 -1.74
CA VAL A 260 -3.73 -6.23 -0.34
C VAL A 260 -3.47 -7.51 0.45
N LEU A 261 -2.32 -7.53 1.12
CA LEU A 261 -1.88 -8.57 2.04
C LEU A 261 -2.05 -8.07 3.46
N GLY A 262 -2.87 -8.77 4.23
CA GLY A 262 -3.19 -8.38 5.59
C GLY A 262 -3.54 -9.55 6.48
N GLY A 263 -2.83 -9.66 7.60
CA GLY A 263 -3.12 -10.63 8.65
C GLY A 263 -1.94 -11.56 8.90
N GLY A 264 -0.92 -11.01 9.57
CA GLY A 264 0.14 -11.75 10.26
C GLY A 264 0.13 -11.41 11.74
#